data_AF-A0A7J3JHE8-F1
#
_entry.id   AF-A0A7J3JHE8-F1
#
_cell.length_a   1.000
_cell.length_b   1.000
_cell.length_c   1.000
_cell.angle_alpha   90.00
_cell.angle_beta   90.00
_cell.angle_gamma   90.00
#
_symmetry.space_group_name_H-M   'P 1'
#
loop_
_entity.id
_entity.type
_entity.pdbx_description
1 polymer ?
#
loop_
_entity_poly.entity_id
_entity_poly.type
_entity_poly.pdbx_seq_one_letter_code
_entity_poly.pdbx_strand_id
1 'polypeptide(L)'
;MKGIASKKVLTLALGAVLVAALLATVPLATAVPPTPVKQIKVWWIQVVDQTGRPLANEEILVAVWNETRNCALAYFKGKTDNEGKATLTIIAGYTLDTGPSAGTFNITVAINKYGRWMLLNQSKGIDWTTLVVKYINETVIAGHWWSLKFIALTDPDGDGTFTPLHFDTGLGEDLASFQVFWNDTREFITEIWAKSGTATAKVLFNISDTEVTFTEVGTGCFIFKFKPVVLYKEVIWNLFVNTGEYTPVKVGAEILRFNPDPAAPTVTIINATPIGKIGTTIATLSLTPVTDVIDYAYTLYFRVNVLDACGTLIDTGAFEAWKVFIQAFIDNRNVILRSGTPAGGVAPAYGAVAPDSRFAFWVPDITKVYGKNYNVTVNINYYNVQVFTATIPTNATNPPPPDNLGIYMLLSITPENIRVIDAFTSVVKTRIIVKDMQPTPQPLSGARLLIASAVGDPIFTATGPGGAAFLPPFTTIAVAETSGDFGRVYASVYSEDGVPYGYLPVPFTYRARRDLVA
;
A
#
# COMPACT_ATOMS: atom_id res chain seq x y z
N MET A 1 25.80 -103.74 66.29
CA MET A 1 24.88 -103.14 67.28
C MET A 1 24.42 -101.78 66.78
N LYS A 2 23.10 -101.56 66.77
CA LYS A 2 22.31 -100.30 66.83
C LYS A 2 22.78 -98.98 66.15
N GLY A 3 21.84 -98.39 65.39
CA GLY A 3 21.56 -96.94 65.26
C GLY A 3 21.98 -96.32 63.92
N ILE A 4 21.12 -96.09 62.91
CA ILE A 4 20.06 -95.07 62.71
C ILE A 4 20.56 -93.61 62.64
N ALA A 5 20.47 -93.04 61.41
CA ALA A 5 20.17 -91.65 60.96
C ALA A 5 21.01 -90.46 61.54
N SER A 6 21.23 -89.28 60.94
CA SER A 6 20.50 -88.46 59.98
C SER A 6 21.32 -87.18 59.63
N LYS A 7 21.32 -86.77 58.34
CA LYS A 7 21.32 -85.41 57.73
C LYS A 7 22.12 -84.19 58.26
N LYS A 8 22.75 -83.53 57.27
CA LYS A 8 23.00 -82.06 57.04
C LYS A 8 24.14 -81.41 57.85
N VAL A 9 24.99 -80.48 57.35
CA VAL A 9 25.13 -79.67 56.11
C VAL A 9 26.58 -79.10 56.15
N LEU A 10 27.41 -79.38 55.15
CA LEU A 10 27.91 -78.46 54.11
C LEU A 10 28.48 -77.11 54.59
N THR A 11 29.80 -77.03 54.82
CA THR A 11 30.58 -75.80 54.58
C THR A 11 32.06 -76.10 54.41
N LEU A 12 32.68 -75.41 53.45
CA LEU A 12 34.11 -75.16 53.22
C LEU A 12 34.94 -76.15 52.39
N ALA A 13 35.52 -75.56 51.33
CA ALA A 13 36.76 -75.86 50.63
C ALA A 13 36.73 -76.90 49.49
N LEU A 14 36.30 -76.47 48.30
CA LEU A 14 36.97 -76.86 47.04
C LEU A 14 36.96 -75.65 46.09
N GLY A 15 37.88 -74.73 46.36
CA GLY A 15 38.20 -73.62 45.46
C GLY A 15 39.26 -74.05 44.46
N ALA A 16 39.10 -73.53 43.23
CA ALA A 16 39.99 -73.67 42.08
C ALA A 16 40.01 -75.07 41.42
N VAL A 17 39.40 -75.16 40.22
CA VAL A 17 39.98 -75.72 38.97
C VAL A 17 38.91 -76.03 37.90
N LEU A 18 37.60 -75.93 38.15
CA LEU A 18 36.57 -76.30 37.15
C LEU A 18 35.63 -75.16 36.68
N VAL A 19 36.19 -74.02 36.24
CA VAL A 19 35.44 -72.96 35.50
C VAL A 19 36.14 -72.54 34.18
N ALA A 20 37.23 -73.20 33.77
CA ALA A 20 38.00 -72.80 32.58
C ALA A 20 37.65 -73.55 31.28
N ALA A 21 36.63 -74.42 31.26
CA ALA A 21 36.33 -75.26 30.09
C ALA A 21 34.87 -75.21 29.58
N LEU A 22 34.08 -74.22 30.03
CA LEU A 22 32.71 -74.00 29.52
C LEU A 22 32.45 -72.56 29.03
N LEU A 23 33.50 -71.90 28.50
CA LEU A 23 33.43 -70.55 27.91
C LEU A 23 33.91 -70.48 26.45
N ALA A 24 34.00 -71.62 25.76
CA ALA A 24 34.55 -71.70 24.41
C ALA A 24 33.55 -72.15 23.34
N THR A 25 32.30 -71.68 23.37
CA THR A 25 31.41 -71.62 22.19
C THR A 25 30.27 -70.63 22.43
N VAL A 26 30.60 -69.36 22.64
CA VAL A 26 29.66 -68.29 22.30
C VAL A 26 30.07 -67.85 20.90
N PRO A 27 29.18 -67.82 19.89
CA PRO A 27 29.53 -67.16 18.65
C PRO A 27 29.99 -65.77 19.02
N LEU A 28 31.21 -65.39 18.62
CA LEU A 28 31.59 -64.00 18.57
C LEU A 28 30.51 -63.34 17.73
N ALA A 29 29.59 -62.63 18.38
CA ALA A 29 28.87 -61.56 17.75
C ALA A 29 29.97 -60.59 17.33
N THR A 30 30.51 -60.79 16.14
CA THR A 30 31.12 -59.72 15.38
C THR A 30 30.04 -58.66 15.35
N ALA A 31 30.22 -57.61 16.14
CA ALA A 31 29.43 -56.41 15.99
C ALA A 31 29.52 -56.05 14.51
N VAL A 32 28.44 -56.33 13.77
CA VAL A 32 28.24 -55.73 12.47
C VAL A 32 28.36 -54.24 12.77
N PRO A 33 29.33 -53.50 12.20
CA PRO A 33 29.40 -52.07 12.40
C PRO A 33 28.01 -51.50 12.12
N PRO A 34 27.45 -50.67 13.02
CA PRO A 34 26.10 -50.18 12.88
C PRO A 34 26.05 -49.37 11.59
N THR A 35 25.51 -49.97 10.52
CA THR A 35 25.47 -49.41 9.17
C THR A 35 26.87 -49.07 8.58
N PRO A 36 27.02 -49.00 7.25
CA PRO A 36 28.22 -48.41 6.69
C PRO A 36 28.26 -46.95 7.18
N VAL A 37 29.29 -46.60 7.95
CA VAL A 37 29.63 -45.21 8.24
C VAL A 37 29.84 -44.54 6.89
N LYS A 38 28.84 -43.79 6.41
CA LYS A 38 28.94 -43.02 5.18
C LYS A 38 30.09 -42.05 5.37
N GLN A 39 31.20 -42.25 4.67
CA GLN A 39 32.26 -41.26 4.66
C GLN A 39 31.66 -39.95 4.14
N ILE A 40 31.73 -38.86 4.91
CA ILE A 40 31.21 -37.57 4.49
C ILE A 40 32.28 -36.92 3.61
N LYS A 41 32.36 -37.39 2.37
CA LYS A 41 33.25 -36.82 1.33
C LYS A 41 32.67 -35.58 0.67
N VAL A 42 31.35 -35.43 0.74
CA VAL A 42 30.61 -34.31 0.18
C VAL A 42 29.56 -33.90 1.21
N TRP A 43 29.51 -32.60 1.49
CA TRP A 43 28.46 -31.97 2.28
C TRP A 43 27.74 -30.98 1.38
N TRP A 44 26.49 -31.26 1.03
CA TRP A 44 25.59 -30.29 0.43
C TRP A 44 24.39 -30.01 1.35
N ILE A 45 23.79 -28.84 1.18
CA ILE A 45 22.46 -28.53 1.73
C ILE A 45 21.57 -28.04 0.60
N GLN A 46 20.28 -28.38 0.64
CA GLN A 46 19.28 -27.79 -0.22
C GLN A 46 18.46 -26.78 0.58
N VAL A 47 18.44 -25.51 0.18
CA VAL A 47 17.69 -24.50 0.91
C VAL A 47 16.35 -24.24 0.21
N VAL A 48 15.26 -24.38 0.98
CA VAL A 48 13.89 -24.14 0.51
C VAL A 48 13.21 -23.07 1.37
N ASP A 49 12.25 -22.36 0.80
CA ASP A 49 11.38 -21.47 1.57
C ASP A 49 10.40 -22.27 2.46
N GLN A 50 9.57 -21.57 3.23
CA GLN A 50 8.60 -22.21 4.12
C GLN A 50 7.48 -22.99 3.40
N THR A 51 7.33 -22.81 2.09
CA THR A 51 6.40 -23.57 1.25
C THR A 51 7.06 -24.78 0.59
N GLY A 52 8.37 -24.98 0.79
CA GLY A 52 9.15 -26.05 0.18
C GLY A 52 9.70 -25.71 -1.21
N ARG A 53 9.55 -24.46 -1.68
CA ARG A 53 10.10 -24.05 -2.97
C ARG A 53 11.61 -23.83 -2.84
N PRO A 54 12.44 -24.37 -3.75
CA PRO A 54 13.87 -24.11 -3.75
C PRO A 54 14.23 -22.63 -3.89
N LEU A 55 15.17 -22.17 -3.06
CA LEU A 55 15.84 -20.88 -3.22
C LEU A 55 16.97 -21.01 -4.25
N ALA A 56 16.59 -21.14 -5.52
CA ALA A 56 17.49 -21.41 -6.64
C ALA A 56 18.21 -20.14 -7.14
N ASN A 57 19.49 -20.27 -7.51
CA ASN A 57 20.34 -19.18 -8.02
C ASN A 57 20.45 -17.96 -7.10
N GLU A 58 20.21 -18.13 -5.80
CA GLU A 58 20.30 -17.08 -4.79
C GLU A 58 21.71 -17.07 -4.17
N GLU A 59 22.24 -15.89 -3.89
CA GLU A 59 23.51 -15.78 -3.16
C GLU A 59 23.27 -16.08 -1.67
N ILE A 60 23.92 -17.12 -1.16
CA ILE A 60 23.80 -17.56 0.23
C ILE A 60 25.17 -17.73 0.90
N LEU A 61 25.15 -17.67 2.22
CA LEU A 61 26.24 -18.02 3.12
C LEU A 61 25.75 -19.16 4.02
N VAL A 62 26.50 -20.25 4.04
CA VAL A 62 26.34 -21.35 4.98
C VAL A 62 27.62 -21.42 5.79
N ALA A 63 27.52 -21.37 7.11
CA ALA A 63 28.65 -21.59 7.99
C ALA A 63 28.26 -22.58 9.08
N VAL A 64 29.08 -23.61 9.26
CA VAL A 64 28.94 -24.59 10.33
C VAL A 64 30.18 -24.53 11.19
N TRP A 65 30.08 -24.39 12.50
CA TRP A 65 31.23 -24.36 13.40
C TRP A 65 30.96 -25.12 14.70
N ASN A 66 32.03 -25.46 15.42
CA ASN A 66 31.96 -26.06 16.75
C ASN A 66 32.04 -24.95 17.80
N GLU A 67 31.19 -24.94 18.83
CA GLU A 67 31.21 -23.87 19.85
C GLU A 67 32.54 -23.75 20.60
N THR A 68 33.33 -24.83 20.66
CA THR A 68 34.66 -24.83 21.27
C THR A 68 35.76 -24.26 20.37
N ARG A 69 35.47 -23.96 19.09
CA ARG A 69 36.44 -23.43 18.10
C ARG A 69 35.82 -22.30 17.28
N ASN A 70 36.49 -21.16 17.18
CA ASN A 70 35.95 -19.95 16.51
C ASN A 70 35.98 -19.97 14.96
N CYS A 71 36.16 -21.13 14.33
CA CYS A 71 36.26 -21.26 12.86
C CYS A 71 35.32 -22.35 12.33
N ALA A 72 34.84 -22.17 11.10
CA ALA A 72 33.93 -23.14 10.51
C ALA A 72 34.61 -24.51 10.33
N LEU A 73 33.80 -25.56 10.43
CA LEU A 73 34.11 -26.92 10.01
C LEU A 73 33.89 -27.07 8.51
N ALA A 74 32.82 -26.43 8.02
CA ALA A 74 32.46 -26.36 6.62
C ALA A 74 31.74 -25.04 6.36
N TYR A 75 31.96 -24.46 5.19
CA TYR A 75 31.26 -23.25 4.79
C TYR A 75 31.00 -23.22 3.28
N PHE A 76 30.03 -22.42 2.88
CA PHE A 76 29.75 -22.08 1.49
C PHE A 76 29.42 -20.60 1.43
N LYS A 77 29.98 -19.88 0.45
CA LYS A 77 29.59 -18.52 0.14
C LYS A 77 29.55 -18.38 -1.37
N GLY A 78 28.36 -18.19 -1.93
CA GLY A 78 28.16 -18.18 -3.37
C GLY A 78 26.71 -18.37 -3.76
N LYS A 79 26.44 -18.69 -5.02
CA LYS A 79 25.08 -18.92 -5.51
C LYS A 79 24.68 -20.39 -5.37
N THR A 80 23.47 -20.63 -4.91
CA THR A 80 22.83 -21.96 -5.02
C THR A 80 22.64 -22.35 -6.48
N ASP A 81 22.51 -23.65 -6.75
CA ASP A 81 22.16 -24.15 -8.08
C ASP A 81 20.65 -24.01 -8.39
N ASN A 82 20.22 -24.58 -9.52
CA ASN A 82 18.82 -24.56 -9.97
C ASN A 82 17.86 -25.32 -9.04
N GLU A 83 18.37 -26.17 -8.16
CA GLU A 83 17.60 -26.93 -7.18
C GLU A 83 17.71 -26.30 -5.77
N GLY A 84 18.37 -25.14 -5.63
CA GLY A 84 18.60 -24.50 -4.33
C GLY A 84 19.70 -25.20 -3.52
N LYS A 85 20.54 -26.03 -4.13
CA LYS A 85 21.63 -26.73 -3.43
C LYS A 85 22.90 -25.89 -3.38
N ALA A 86 23.62 -26.04 -2.29
CA ALA A 86 24.96 -25.51 -2.07
C ALA A 86 25.87 -26.62 -1.53
N THR A 87 27.02 -26.82 -2.18
CA THR A 87 28.04 -27.78 -1.74
C THR A 87 29.10 -27.06 -0.92
N LEU A 88 29.23 -27.41 0.36
CA LEU A 88 30.12 -26.76 1.30
C LEU A 88 31.57 -27.20 1.10
N THR A 89 32.49 -26.26 1.29
CA THR A 89 33.91 -26.53 1.43
C THR A 89 34.20 -26.96 2.86
N ILE A 90 34.64 -28.19 3.04
CA ILE A 90 35.05 -28.73 4.34
C ILE A 90 36.48 -28.25 4.62
N ILE A 91 36.65 -27.50 5.71
CA ILE A 91 37.96 -26.96 6.14
C ILE A 91 38.47 -27.62 7.42
N ALA A 92 37.69 -28.53 8.00
CA ALA A 92 38.14 -29.38 9.10
C ALA A 92 39.32 -30.26 8.64
N GLY A 93 40.47 -30.16 9.30
CA GLY A 93 41.66 -30.98 9.04
C GLY A 93 41.54 -32.45 9.45
N TYR A 94 40.33 -32.95 9.67
CA TYR A 94 40.03 -34.33 10.05
C TYR A 94 38.86 -34.86 9.22
N THR A 95 38.89 -36.15 8.90
CA THR A 95 37.75 -36.84 8.30
C THR A 95 36.56 -36.80 9.25
N LEU A 96 35.41 -36.29 8.76
CA LEU A 96 34.15 -36.26 9.52
C LEU A 96 33.59 -37.68 9.79
N ASP A 97 34.27 -38.72 9.32
CA ASP A 97 33.90 -40.13 9.35
C ASP A 97 33.80 -40.74 10.77
N THR A 98 34.57 -40.28 11.75
CA THR A 98 34.56 -40.89 13.10
C THR A 98 33.76 -40.11 14.14
N GLY A 99 33.15 -38.99 13.75
CA GLY A 99 32.45 -38.07 14.65
C GLY A 99 33.38 -37.42 15.69
N PRO A 100 33.44 -36.09 15.81
CA PRO A 100 33.73 -35.51 17.12
C PRO A 100 32.59 -35.94 18.06
N SER A 101 32.77 -37.04 18.79
CA SER A 101 31.78 -37.57 19.75
C SER A 101 31.52 -36.63 20.93
N ALA A 102 32.31 -35.55 21.05
CA ALA A 102 32.13 -34.49 22.02
C ALA A 102 32.18 -33.11 21.34
N GLY A 103 31.14 -32.31 21.56
CA GLY A 103 31.06 -30.92 21.11
C GLY A 103 29.63 -30.52 20.75
N THR A 104 29.37 -29.23 20.89
CA THR A 104 28.16 -28.57 20.39
C THR A 104 28.49 -27.84 19.10
N PHE A 105 27.56 -27.87 18.15
CA PHE A 105 27.72 -27.29 16.82
C PHE A 105 26.68 -26.21 16.60
N ASN A 106 27.07 -25.22 15.78
CA ASN A 106 26.21 -24.14 15.35
C ASN A 106 26.21 -24.12 13.83
N ILE A 107 25.04 -23.86 13.24
CA ILE A 107 24.89 -23.60 11.82
C ILE A 107 24.15 -22.29 11.62
N THR A 108 24.59 -21.51 10.65
CA THR A 108 23.90 -20.31 10.18
C THR A 108 23.84 -20.33 8.66
N VAL A 109 22.63 -20.16 8.14
CA VAL A 109 22.34 -20.02 6.72
C VAL A 109 21.76 -18.64 6.51
N ALA A 110 22.38 -17.83 5.66
CA ALA A 110 21.94 -16.48 5.33
C ALA A 110 21.84 -16.29 3.81
N ILE A 111 20.99 -15.37 3.37
CA ILE A 111 20.81 -14.96 1.97
C ILE A 111 21.24 -13.51 1.79
N ASN A 112 21.86 -13.17 0.66
CA ASN A 112 22.06 -11.80 0.26
C ASN A 112 20.90 -11.38 -0.65
N LYS A 113 20.02 -10.51 -0.16
CA LYS A 113 18.87 -10.01 -0.92
C LYS A 113 18.57 -8.56 -0.53
N TYR A 114 18.11 -7.76 -1.50
CA TYR A 114 17.82 -6.34 -1.30
C TYR A 114 19.02 -5.55 -0.72
N GLY A 115 20.23 -5.92 -1.12
CA GLY A 115 21.48 -5.28 -0.67
C GLY A 115 21.94 -5.65 0.73
N ARG A 116 21.28 -6.59 1.42
CA ARG A 116 21.62 -6.99 2.80
C ARG A 116 21.65 -8.49 2.98
N TRP A 117 22.46 -8.92 3.95
CA TRP A 117 22.47 -10.30 4.41
C TRP A 117 21.36 -10.53 5.43
N MET A 118 20.62 -11.62 5.26
CA MET A 118 19.40 -11.92 6.00
C MET A 118 19.37 -13.38 6.41
N LEU A 119 18.81 -13.68 7.57
CA LEU A 119 18.81 -15.04 8.12
C LEU A 119 17.80 -15.90 7.37
N LEU A 120 18.20 -17.10 6.99
CA LEU A 120 17.30 -18.14 6.49
C LEU A 120 17.08 -19.20 7.56
N ASN A 121 18.15 -19.68 8.19
CA ASN A 121 18.08 -20.72 9.22
C ASN A 121 19.22 -20.56 10.23
N GLN A 122 18.93 -20.83 11.51
CA GLN A 122 19.93 -20.92 12.56
C GLN A 122 19.65 -22.09 13.49
N SER A 123 20.71 -22.78 13.90
CA SER A 123 20.67 -23.69 15.05
C SER A 123 21.91 -23.50 15.89
N LYS A 124 21.72 -23.54 17.22
CA LYS A 124 22.79 -23.38 18.21
C LYS A 124 22.79 -24.54 19.19
N GLY A 125 23.97 -24.92 19.66
CA GLY A 125 24.12 -25.95 20.70
C GLY A 125 23.67 -27.35 20.26
N ILE A 126 23.65 -27.66 18.96
CA ILE A 126 23.18 -28.96 18.48
C ILE A 126 24.28 -30.02 18.59
N ASP A 127 23.91 -31.26 18.88
CA ASP A 127 24.85 -32.38 18.91
C ASP A 127 25.22 -32.85 17.49
N TRP A 128 26.24 -33.71 17.41
CA TRP A 128 26.71 -34.27 16.14
C TRP A 128 25.60 -35.02 15.39
N THR A 129 24.80 -35.81 16.10
CA THR A 129 23.69 -36.58 15.53
C THR A 129 22.67 -35.67 14.85
N THR A 130 22.26 -34.59 15.52
CA THR A 130 21.32 -33.60 14.99
C THR A 130 21.91 -32.87 13.79
N LEU A 131 23.19 -32.53 13.82
CA LEU A 131 23.89 -31.90 12.69
C LEU A 131 23.85 -32.79 11.46
N VAL A 132 24.17 -34.08 11.61
CA VAL A 132 24.15 -35.07 10.51
C VAL A 132 22.74 -35.24 9.96
N VAL A 133 21.75 -35.48 10.83
CA VAL A 133 20.38 -35.82 10.42
C VAL A 133 19.60 -34.64 9.85
N LYS A 134 19.92 -33.40 10.21
CA LYS A 134 19.17 -32.21 9.75
C LYS A 134 19.88 -31.38 8.68
N TYR A 135 21.21 -31.48 8.57
CA TYR A 135 21.98 -30.53 7.77
C TYR A 135 23.01 -31.17 6.84
N ILE A 136 23.34 -32.46 6.96
CA ILE A 136 24.33 -33.07 6.06
C ILE A 136 23.61 -33.83 4.95
N ASN A 137 23.66 -33.28 3.74
CA ASN A 137 23.00 -33.84 2.55
C ASN A 137 21.47 -33.90 2.71
N GLU A 138 20.92 -32.83 3.30
CA GLU A 138 19.52 -32.69 3.66
C GLU A 138 18.92 -31.38 3.14
N THR A 139 17.58 -31.32 3.14
CA THR A 139 16.82 -30.11 2.84
C THR A 139 16.63 -29.27 4.10
N VAL A 140 17.05 -28.01 4.04
CA VAL A 140 16.97 -27.03 5.12
C VAL A 140 15.88 -26.01 4.80
N ILE A 141 14.87 -25.95 5.67
CA ILE A 141 13.79 -24.97 5.56
C ILE A 141 14.28 -23.62 6.08
N ALA A 142 14.04 -22.56 5.30
CA ALA A 142 14.30 -21.19 5.67
C ALA A 142 13.27 -20.68 6.70
N GLY A 143 13.41 -21.13 7.96
CA GLY A 143 12.51 -20.79 9.07
C GLY A 143 12.43 -19.30 9.42
N HIS A 144 13.37 -18.49 8.95
CA HIS A 144 13.35 -17.03 9.12
C HIS A 144 12.88 -16.26 7.89
N TRP A 145 12.52 -16.95 6.79
CA TRP A 145 12.12 -16.34 5.52
C TRP A 145 10.60 -16.40 5.34
N TRP A 146 9.96 -15.24 5.40
CA TRP A 146 8.50 -15.10 5.48
C TRP A 146 7.93 -14.49 4.21
N SER A 147 6.69 -14.87 3.86
CA SER A 147 5.95 -14.27 2.74
C SER A 147 4.82 -13.39 3.28
N LEU A 148 4.81 -12.12 2.90
CA LEU A 148 3.79 -11.16 3.29
C LEU A 148 2.84 -10.88 2.14
N LYS A 149 1.54 -10.83 2.44
CA LYS A 149 0.49 -10.43 1.51
C LYS A 149 -0.12 -9.11 1.97
N PHE A 150 0.21 -8.03 1.27
CA PHE A 150 -0.27 -6.69 1.59
C PHE A 150 -1.69 -6.46 1.08
N ILE A 151 -2.53 -5.81 1.88
CA ILE A 151 -3.94 -5.53 1.59
C ILE A 151 -4.26 -4.11 2.03
N ALA A 152 -4.52 -3.21 1.09
CA ALA A 152 -4.84 -1.81 1.37
C ALA A 152 -6.33 -1.64 1.70
N LEU A 153 -6.63 -1.17 2.90
CA LEU A 153 -7.98 -0.89 3.35
C LEU A 153 -8.12 0.56 3.79
N THR A 154 -9.33 1.11 3.69
CA THR A 154 -9.63 2.47 4.13
C THR A 154 -11.05 2.54 4.71
N ASP A 155 -11.28 3.56 5.52
CA ASP A 155 -12.56 3.85 6.15
C ASP A 155 -12.90 5.32 5.85
N PRO A 156 -13.47 5.59 4.65
CA PRO A 156 -13.69 6.96 4.17
C PRO A 156 -14.80 7.72 4.92
N ASP A 157 -15.70 7.00 5.58
CA ASP A 157 -16.81 7.49 6.39
C ASP A 157 -16.57 7.39 7.90
N GLY A 158 -15.49 6.74 8.34
CA GLY A 158 -15.07 6.73 9.74
C GLY A 158 -16.01 5.93 10.66
N ASP A 159 -16.76 4.98 10.11
CA ASP A 159 -17.72 4.15 10.85
C ASP A 159 -17.03 2.93 11.53
N GLY A 160 -15.75 2.70 11.25
CA GLY A 160 -14.97 1.56 11.71
C GLY A 160 -15.03 0.34 10.78
N THR A 161 -15.81 0.40 9.71
CA THR A 161 -15.92 -0.61 8.66
C THR A 161 -14.93 -0.32 7.55
N PHE A 162 -13.96 -1.21 7.39
CA PHE A 162 -12.93 -1.06 6.37
C PHE A 162 -13.39 -1.56 5.00
N THR A 163 -13.17 -0.74 3.97
CA THR A 163 -13.42 -1.06 2.56
C THR A 163 -12.10 -1.19 1.79
N PRO A 164 -12.04 -2.00 0.73
CA PRO A 164 -10.85 -2.09 -0.13
C PRO A 164 -10.50 -0.75 -0.78
N LEU A 165 -9.22 -0.37 -0.77
CA LEU A 165 -8.74 0.80 -1.53
C LEU A 165 -8.65 0.47 -3.03
N HIS A 166 -9.80 0.49 -3.71
CA HIS A 166 -9.97 0.24 -5.13
C HIS A 166 -11.18 1.03 -5.64
N PHE A 167 -11.04 1.70 -6.79
CA PHE A 167 -12.14 2.43 -7.40
C PHE A 167 -12.12 2.27 -8.92
N ASP A 168 -13.23 1.83 -9.50
CA ASP A 168 -13.42 1.80 -10.95
C ASP A 168 -14.12 3.09 -11.40
N THR A 169 -13.43 3.88 -12.20
CA THR A 169 -13.95 5.14 -12.75
C THR A 169 -14.89 4.94 -13.94
N GLY A 170 -15.02 3.70 -14.44
CA GLY A 170 -15.68 3.34 -15.69
C GLY A 170 -14.79 3.50 -16.93
N LEU A 171 -13.67 4.24 -16.83
CA LEU A 171 -12.66 4.39 -17.87
C LEU A 171 -11.35 3.65 -17.54
N GLY A 172 -11.14 3.34 -16.27
CA GLY A 172 -9.96 2.71 -15.71
C GLY A 172 -10.05 2.65 -14.18
N GLU A 173 -9.09 1.97 -13.57
CA GLU A 173 -9.10 1.68 -12.14
C GLU A 173 -8.06 2.49 -11.37
N ASP A 174 -8.43 3.04 -10.23
CA ASP A 174 -7.47 3.48 -9.24
C ASP A 174 -7.01 2.28 -8.41
N LEU A 175 -5.69 2.07 -8.35
CA LEU A 175 -5.11 0.87 -7.74
C LEU A 175 -4.14 1.23 -6.62
N ALA A 176 -4.16 0.46 -5.54
CA ALA A 176 -3.14 0.55 -4.51
C ALA A 176 -1.79 0.03 -5.02
N SER A 177 -0.69 0.62 -4.57
CA SER A 177 0.65 0.01 -4.58
C SER A 177 1.34 0.16 -3.23
N PHE A 178 2.23 -0.77 -2.92
CA PHE A 178 2.94 -0.87 -1.65
C PHE A 178 4.42 -0.63 -1.92
N GLN A 179 4.95 0.50 -1.49
CA GLN A 179 6.37 0.82 -1.61
C GLN A 179 7.08 0.46 -0.30
N VAL A 180 8.08 -0.43 -0.39
CA VAL A 180 8.79 -0.95 0.76
C VAL A 180 10.22 -0.41 0.78
N PHE A 181 10.67 0.03 1.96
CA PHE A 181 11.96 0.63 2.20
C PHE A 181 12.62 0.02 3.44
N TRP A 182 13.94 0.05 3.49
CA TRP A 182 14.67 -0.17 4.73
C TRP A 182 14.40 0.99 5.70
N ASN A 183 13.98 0.70 6.94
CA ASN A 183 13.55 1.77 7.85
C ASN A 183 14.70 2.69 8.31
N ASP A 184 15.91 2.15 8.43
CA ASP A 184 17.10 2.88 8.91
C ASP A 184 17.70 3.85 7.87
N THR A 185 17.68 3.47 6.60
CA THR A 185 18.32 4.21 5.48
C THR A 185 17.31 4.88 4.56
N ARG A 186 16.03 4.48 4.62
CA ARG A 186 14.99 4.82 3.63
C ARG A 186 15.34 4.41 2.20
N GLU A 187 16.26 3.45 2.04
CA GLU A 187 16.58 2.88 0.74
C GLU A 187 15.40 2.05 0.23
N PHE A 188 15.00 2.29 -1.01
CA PHE A 188 13.90 1.61 -1.68
C PHE A 188 14.24 0.14 -1.96
N ILE A 189 13.32 -0.75 -1.62
CA ILE A 189 13.44 -2.20 -1.85
C ILE A 189 12.64 -2.60 -3.08
N THR A 190 11.34 -2.29 -3.09
CA THR A 190 10.42 -2.69 -4.16
C THR A 190 9.09 -1.93 -4.08
N GLU A 191 8.37 -1.93 -5.20
CA GLU A 191 6.97 -1.53 -5.27
C GLU A 191 6.14 -2.71 -5.77
N ILE A 192 5.06 -3.03 -5.04
CA ILE A 192 4.13 -4.08 -5.40
C ILE A 192 2.76 -3.48 -5.66
N TRP A 193 2.25 -3.64 -6.88
CA TRP A 193 0.92 -3.17 -7.23
C TRP A 193 -0.17 -4.15 -6.78
N ALA A 194 -1.34 -3.62 -6.46
CA ALA A 194 -2.53 -4.43 -6.24
C ALA A 194 -2.98 -5.11 -7.54
N LYS A 195 -3.68 -6.24 -7.41
CA LYS A 195 -4.34 -6.90 -8.53
C LYS A 195 -5.57 -6.09 -8.93
N SER A 196 -5.78 -5.92 -10.24
CA SER A 196 -6.99 -5.33 -10.83
C SER A 196 -8.27 -5.90 -10.21
N GLY A 197 -9.26 -5.04 -9.97
CA GLY A 197 -10.50 -5.36 -9.25
C GLY A 197 -10.34 -5.58 -7.74
N THR A 198 -9.17 -5.33 -7.15
CA THR A 198 -8.91 -5.62 -5.72
C THR A 198 -7.98 -4.59 -5.09
N ALA A 199 -7.88 -4.62 -3.75
CA ALA A 199 -6.88 -3.87 -3.00
C ALA A 199 -5.73 -4.75 -2.44
N THR A 200 -5.60 -5.98 -2.95
CA THR A 200 -4.58 -6.95 -2.50
C THR A 200 -3.39 -6.97 -3.45
N ALA A 201 -2.18 -7.00 -2.92
CA ALA A 201 -0.94 -7.13 -3.67
C ALA A 201 -0.97 -8.29 -4.69
N LYS A 202 -0.52 -8.03 -5.93
CA LYS A 202 -0.51 -9.03 -7.01
C LYS A 202 0.48 -10.19 -6.79
N VAL A 203 1.50 -9.95 -5.97
CA VAL A 203 2.55 -10.92 -5.61
C VAL A 203 2.87 -10.79 -4.12
N LEU A 204 3.39 -11.87 -3.54
CA LEU A 204 3.87 -11.88 -2.16
C LEU A 204 5.21 -11.16 -2.05
N PHE A 205 5.42 -10.48 -0.91
CA PHE A 205 6.70 -9.89 -0.55
C PHE A 205 7.46 -10.81 0.40
N ASN A 206 8.61 -11.31 -0.03
CA ASN A 206 9.39 -12.24 0.78
C ASN A 206 10.55 -11.51 1.47
N ILE A 207 10.69 -11.71 2.79
CA ILE A 207 11.70 -11.05 3.61
C ILE A 207 12.08 -11.92 4.81
N SER A 208 13.31 -11.75 5.31
CA SER A 208 13.68 -12.34 6.60
C SER A 208 13.17 -11.51 7.78
N ASP A 209 12.91 -12.15 8.92
CA ASP A 209 12.69 -11.45 10.19
C ASP A 209 13.99 -10.92 10.84
N THR A 210 15.15 -11.35 10.33
CA THR A 210 16.46 -11.08 10.95
C THR A 210 17.50 -10.68 9.91
N GLU A 211 18.11 -9.52 10.10
CA GLU A 211 19.29 -9.09 9.34
C GLU A 211 20.55 -9.66 10.00
N VAL A 212 21.48 -10.13 9.17
CA VAL A 212 22.74 -10.72 9.58
C VAL A 212 23.87 -9.82 9.09
N THR A 213 24.76 -9.42 9.99
CA THR A 213 26.05 -8.84 9.61
C THR A 213 27.14 -9.77 10.06
N PHE A 214 28.20 -9.91 9.27
CA PHE A 214 29.32 -10.77 9.64
C PHE A 214 30.65 -10.17 9.23
N THR A 215 31.68 -10.52 10.01
CA THR A 215 33.07 -10.22 9.69
C THR A 215 33.81 -11.53 9.50
N GLU A 216 34.49 -11.68 8.37
CA GLU A 216 35.40 -12.79 8.12
C GLU A 216 36.77 -12.42 8.70
N VAL A 217 37.19 -13.13 9.76
CA VAL A 217 38.45 -12.88 10.46
C VAL A 217 39.60 -13.76 9.98
N GLY A 218 39.31 -14.65 9.04
CA GLY A 218 40.19 -15.62 8.40
C GLY A 218 39.35 -16.55 7.54
N THR A 219 39.97 -17.32 6.63
CA THR A 219 39.24 -18.18 5.70
C THR A 219 38.27 -19.11 6.43
N GLY A 220 36.97 -18.90 6.22
CA GLY A 220 35.92 -19.71 6.84
C GLY A 220 35.69 -19.43 8.34
N CYS A 221 36.24 -18.37 8.91
CA CYS A 221 35.99 -17.96 10.30
C CYS A 221 35.13 -16.69 10.30
N PHE A 222 33.87 -16.81 10.74
CA PHE A 222 32.88 -15.73 10.68
C PHE A 222 32.41 -15.35 12.09
N ILE A 223 32.35 -14.04 12.35
CA ILE A 223 31.69 -13.49 13.55
C ILE A 223 30.36 -12.91 13.13
N PHE A 224 29.26 -13.54 13.55
CA PHE A 224 27.90 -13.11 13.21
C PHE A 224 27.29 -12.17 14.25
N LYS A 225 26.59 -11.14 13.77
CA LYS A 225 25.71 -10.28 14.56
C LYS A 225 24.34 -10.26 13.91
N PHE A 226 23.32 -10.46 14.74
CA PHE A 226 21.93 -10.54 14.32
C PHE A 226 21.19 -9.31 14.85
N LYS A 227 20.32 -8.73 14.03
CA LYS A 227 19.37 -7.72 14.47
C LYS A 227 18.01 -7.97 13.80
N PRO A 228 16.88 -7.67 14.46
CA PRO A 228 15.58 -7.79 13.82
C PRO A 228 15.46 -6.87 12.61
N VAL A 229 14.76 -7.34 11.58
CA VAL A 229 14.41 -6.52 10.42
C VAL A 229 13.37 -5.47 10.80
N VAL A 230 13.56 -4.25 10.30
CA VAL A 230 12.57 -3.18 10.41
C VAL A 230 12.41 -2.53 9.05
N LEU A 231 11.19 -2.57 8.53
CA LEU A 231 10.83 -1.98 7.24
C LEU A 231 9.94 -0.77 7.43
N TYR A 232 10.01 0.13 6.47
CA TYR A 232 9.06 1.21 6.29
C TYR A 232 8.29 0.97 5.01
N LYS A 233 6.98 1.11 5.07
CA LYS A 233 6.09 0.79 3.97
C LYS A 233 5.14 1.96 3.76
N GLU A 234 5.05 2.42 2.53
CA GLU A 234 4.08 3.44 2.10
C GLU A 234 2.99 2.79 1.27
N VAL A 235 1.75 3.20 1.51
CA VAL A 235 0.58 2.85 0.71
C VAL A 235 0.34 3.99 -0.26
N ILE A 236 0.41 3.70 -1.55
CA ILE A 236 0.17 4.64 -2.63
C ILE A 236 -1.17 4.31 -3.25
N TRP A 237 -2.00 5.33 -3.48
CA TRP A 237 -3.15 5.22 -4.35
C TRP A 237 -2.80 5.79 -5.71
N ASN A 238 -2.73 4.92 -6.71
CA ASN A 238 -2.41 5.29 -8.09
C ASN A 238 -3.71 5.70 -8.77
N LEU A 239 -3.94 7.01 -8.85
CA LEU A 239 -5.15 7.59 -9.43
C LEU A 239 -5.06 7.51 -10.96
N PHE A 240 -6.03 6.87 -11.60
CA PHE A 240 -6.08 6.70 -13.05
C PHE A 240 -6.19 8.06 -13.75
N VAL A 241 -5.37 8.27 -14.79
CA VAL A 241 -5.44 9.44 -15.66
C VAL A 241 -5.79 9.00 -17.08
N ASN A 242 -5.01 8.07 -17.63
CA ASN A 242 -5.20 7.46 -18.94
C ASN A 242 -4.70 6.01 -18.89
N THR A 243 -4.95 5.24 -19.95
CA THR A 243 -4.41 3.87 -20.07
C THR A 243 -2.88 3.87 -19.92
N GLY A 244 -2.40 3.23 -18.85
CA GLY A 244 -0.97 3.16 -18.53
C GLY A 244 -0.39 4.39 -17.82
N GLU A 245 -1.21 5.41 -17.52
CA GLU A 245 -0.79 6.64 -16.86
C GLU A 245 -1.56 6.83 -15.54
N TYR A 246 -0.80 6.99 -14.46
CA TYR A 246 -1.32 7.14 -13.11
C TYR A 246 -0.68 8.32 -12.41
N THR A 247 -1.45 8.97 -11.54
CA THR A 247 -0.92 9.94 -10.58
C THR A 247 -0.79 9.27 -9.21
N PRO A 248 0.44 8.91 -8.77
CA PRO A 248 0.64 8.30 -7.47
C PRO A 248 0.46 9.32 -6.35
N VAL A 249 -0.35 8.96 -5.34
CA VAL A 249 -0.56 9.75 -4.13
C VAL A 249 -0.39 8.85 -2.90
N LYS A 250 0.52 9.20 -1.99
CA LYS A 250 0.63 8.50 -0.71
C LYS A 250 -0.65 8.69 0.09
N VAL A 251 -1.20 7.60 0.61
CA VAL A 251 -2.44 7.57 1.41
C VAL A 251 -2.26 6.94 2.78
N GLY A 252 -1.09 6.38 3.09
CA GLY A 252 -0.78 5.82 4.39
C GLY A 252 0.67 5.39 4.47
N ALA A 253 1.16 5.19 5.69
CA ALA A 253 2.48 4.64 5.93
C ALA A 253 2.53 3.85 7.25
N GLU A 254 3.37 2.82 7.26
CA GLU A 254 3.53 1.88 8.37
C GLU A 254 5.00 1.49 8.57
N ILE A 255 5.34 1.11 9.79
CA ILE A 255 6.59 0.41 10.11
C ILE A 255 6.27 -1.04 10.42
N LEU A 256 6.96 -1.96 9.75
CA LEU A 256 6.91 -3.38 10.04
C LEU A 256 8.15 -3.74 10.86
N ARG A 257 7.94 -4.03 12.15
CA ARG A 257 9.00 -4.44 13.07
C ARG A 257 8.90 -5.93 13.35
N PHE A 258 9.89 -6.68 12.90
CA PHE A 258 9.93 -8.12 13.12
C PHE A 258 10.47 -8.44 14.52
N ASN A 259 9.96 -9.52 15.11
CA ASN A 259 10.47 -10.12 16.32
C ASN A 259 10.78 -11.59 16.04
N PRO A 260 12.07 -11.97 15.90
CA PRO A 260 12.47 -13.31 15.48
C PRO A 260 12.51 -14.30 16.65
N ASP A 261 11.50 -14.29 17.53
CA ASP A 261 11.40 -15.27 18.62
C ASP A 261 11.24 -16.68 18.03
N PRO A 262 12.16 -17.62 18.31
CA PRO A 262 12.10 -18.97 17.76
C PRO A 262 10.82 -19.74 18.11
N ALA A 263 10.15 -19.39 19.22
CA ALA A 263 8.92 -20.06 19.65
C ALA A 263 7.66 -19.38 19.10
N ALA A 264 7.72 -18.07 18.84
CA ALA A 264 6.58 -17.27 18.43
C ALA A 264 7.02 -16.06 17.60
N PRO A 265 7.46 -16.26 16.34
CA PRO A 265 7.91 -15.16 15.50
C PRO A 265 6.72 -14.24 15.18
N THR A 266 6.91 -12.92 15.30
CA THR A 266 5.85 -11.95 15.05
C THR A 266 6.33 -10.78 14.20
N VAL A 267 5.36 -10.08 13.60
CA VAL A 267 5.55 -8.76 13.01
C VAL A 267 4.60 -7.77 13.68
N THR A 268 5.17 -6.71 14.25
CA THR A 268 4.42 -5.58 14.80
C THR A 268 4.28 -4.50 13.74
N ILE A 269 3.03 -4.14 13.43
CA ILE A 269 2.67 -3.07 12.50
C ILE A 269 2.46 -1.81 13.33
N ILE A 270 3.22 -0.76 13.04
CA ILE A 270 3.19 0.51 13.76
C ILE A 270 2.75 1.59 12.78
N ASN A 271 1.76 2.40 13.16
CA ASN A 271 1.32 3.50 12.33
C ASN A 271 2.48 4.48 12.11
N ALA A 272 2.77 4.84 10.86
CA ALA A 272 3.77 5.84 10.52
C ALA A 272 3.15 7.04 9.77
N THR A 273 1.85 7.27 9.99
CA THR A 273 1.07 8.38 9.46
C THR A 273 0.79 9.41 10.58
N PRO A 274 1.00 10.73 10.34
CA PRO A 274 1.51 11.35 9.13
C PRO A 274 2.95 10.92 8.82
N ILE A 275 3.31 10.96 7.54
CA ILE A 275 4.64 10.60 7.04
C ILE A 275 5.71 11.34 7.84
N GLY A 276 6.74 10.60 8.26
CA GLY A 276 7.83 11.12 9.10
C GLY A 276 7.53 11.13 10.60
N LYS A 277 6.36 10.65 11.04
CA LYS A 277 6.07 10.40 12.46
C LYS A 277 5.87 8.92 12.72
N ILE A 278 6.34 8.46 13.89
CA ILE A 278 6.06 7.11 14.38
C ILE A 278 4.94 7.22 15.42
N GLY A 279 3.83 6.57 15.14
CA GLY A 279 2.63 6.52 15.98
C GLY A 279 2.56 5.25 16.83
N THR A 280 1.33 4.86 17.15
CA THR A 280 1.03 3.70 17.99
C THR A 280 1.10 2.40 17.21
N THR A 281 1.27 1.29 17.95
CA THR A 281 1.06 -0.05 17.40
C THR A 281 -0.38 -0.19 16.91
N ILE A 282 -0.54 -0.68 15.68
CA ILE A 282 -1.83 -1.01 15.09
C ILE A 282 -2.17 -2.47 15.42
N ALA A 283 -1.25 -3.38 15.13
CA ALA A 283 -1.41 -4.80 15.34
C ALA A 283 -0.07 -5.50 15.60
N THR A 284 -0.12 -6.67 16.20
CA THR A 284 0.99 -7.63 16.22
C THR A 284 0.46 -8.95 15.73
N LEU A 285 1.07 -9.47 14.66
CA LEU A 285 0.63 -10.67 13.97
C LEU A 285 1.66 -11.78 14.18
N SER A 286 1.20 -12.99 14.43
CA SER A 286 2.05 -14.17 14.37
C SER A 286 2.45 -14.44 12.92
N LEU A 287 3.74 -14.66 12.70
CA LEU A 287 4.26 -14.98 11.38
C LEU A 287 3.93 -16.44 11.03
N THR A 288 3.43 -16.61 9.80
CA THR A 288 3.03 -17.87 9.18
C THR A 288 3.67 -17.93 7.79
N PRO A 289 3.69 -19.09 7.10
CA PRO A 289 4.31 -19.19 5.77
C PRO A 289 3.84 -18.12 4.78
N VAL A 290 2.55 -17.76 4.86
CA VAL A 290 1.99 -16.54 4.27
C VAL A 290 1.23 -15.78 5.36
N THR A 291 1.60 -14.52 5.58
CA THR A 291 0.94 -13.63 6.56
C THR A 291 0.25 -12.49 5.83
N ASP A 292 -1.06 -12.36 6.03
CA ASP A 292 -1.83 -11.21 5.55
C ASP A 292 -1.51 -9.99 6.43
N VAL A 293 -1.10 -8.90 5.79
CA VAL A 293 -0.74 -7.64 6.44
C VAL A 293 -1.69 -6.57 5.94
N ILE A 294 -2.54 -6.07 6.84
CA ILE A 294 -3.49 -5.01 6.54
C ILE A 294 -2.78 -3.67 6.59
N ASP A 295 -2.92 -2.92 5.50
CA ASP A 295 -2.36 -1.60 5.26
C ASP A 295 -3.44 -0.54 5.37
N TYR A 296 -3.32 0.37 6.33
CA TYR A 296 -4.34 1.41 6.53
C TYR A 296 -4.07 2.64 5.67
N ALA A 297 -4.97 2.89 4.72
CA ALA A 297 -5.05 4.10 3.93
C ALA A 297 -6.06 5.08 4.53
N TYR A 298 -5.81 6.37 4.33
CA TYR A 298 -6.63 7.47 4.82
C TYR A 298 -7.20 8.24 3.65
N THR A 299 -8.51 8.09 3.45
CA THR A 299 -9.29 8.73 2.40
C THR A 299 -10.59 9.27 3.00
N LEU A 300 -11.31 10.10 2.26
CA LEU A 300 -12.53 10.79 2.69
C LEU A 300 -13.48 10.99 1.51
N TYR A 301 -14.78 11.17 1.80
CA TYR A 301 -15.77 11.59 0.81
C TYR A 301 -16.02 13.10 0.83
N PHE A 302 -16.09 13.70 -0.36
CA PHE A 302 -16.45 15.10 -0.56
C PHE A 302 -17.60 15.27 -1.55
N ARG A 303 -18.46 16.26 -1.30
CA ARG A 303 -19.39 16.84 -2.27
C ARG A 303 -19.22 18.34 -2.33
N VAL A 304 -19.53 18.90 -3.48
CA VAL A 304 -19.48 20.35 -3.69
C VAL A 304 -20.82 20.83 -4.24
N ASN A 305 -21.51 21.65 -3.46
CA ASN A 305 -22.70 22.37 -3.89
C ASN A 305 -22.26 23.68 -4.54
N VAL A 306 -22.70 23.90 -5.77
CA VAL A 306 -22.41 25.08 -6.58
C VAL A 306 -23.52 26.10 -6.33
N LEU A 307 -23.21 27.12 -5.54
CA LEU A 307 -24.15 28.17 -5.17
C LEU A 307 -23.87 29.45 -5.96
N ASP A 308 -24.90 30.27 -6.16
CA ASP A 308 -24.73 31.66 -6.57
C ASP A 308 -24.12 32.50 -5.43
N ALA A 309 -23.80 33.77 -5.73
CA ALA A 309 -23.23 34.69 -4.74
C ALA A 309 -24.16 34.97 -3.54
N CYS A 310 -25.46 34.66 -3.65
CA CYS A 310 -26.45 34.83 -2.60
C CYS A 310 -26.67 33.55 -1.77
N GLY A 311 -26.03 32.43 -2.13
CA GLY A 311 -26.18 31.14 -1.46
C GLY A 311 -27.30 30.26 -2.01
N THR A 312 -27.87 30.58 -3.17
CA THR A 312 -28.88 29.74 -3.84
C THR A 312 -28.21 28.66 -4.67
N LEU A 313 -28.66 27.42 -4.55
CA LEU A 313 -28.16 26.32 -5.38
C LEU A 313 -28.47 26.58 -6.86
N ILE A 314 -27.43 26.49 -7.69
CA ILE A 314 -27.56 26.68 -9.14
C ILE A 314 -27.93 25.33 -9.77
N ASP A 315 -29.02 25.30 -10.52
CA ASP A 315 -29.25 24.27 -11.53
C ASP A 315 -28.24 24.47 -12.65
N THR A 316 -27.20 23.64 -12.62
CA THR A 316 -26.06 23.68 -13.54
C THR A 316 -26.41 23.22 -14.94
N GLY A 317 -27.65 22.76 -15.17
CA GLY A 317 -28.12 22.25 -16.46
C GLY A 317 -27.40 20.98 -16.90
N ALA A 318 -27.65 20.57 -18.15
CA ALA A 318 -27.13 19.33 -18.72
C ALA A 318 -25.76 19.46 -19.40
N PHE A 319 -25.14 20.65 -19.39
CA PHE A 319 -23.93 20.93 -20.16
C PHE A 319 -22.66 20.77 -19.31
N GLU A 320 -21.64 20.09 -19.85
CA GLU A 320 -20.32 19.85 -19.22
C GLU A 320 -19.44 21.12 -19.06
N ALA A 321 -20.05 22.31 -19.12
CA ALA A 321 -19.37 23.60 -18.97
C ALA A 321 -18.85 23.81 -17.55
N TRP A 322 -19.50 23.20 -16.55
CA TRP A 322 -19.09 23.24 -15.15
C TRP A 322 -18.13 22.11 -14.83
N LYS A 323 -16.97 22.44 -14.26
CA LYS A 323 -15.97 21.45 -13.81
C LYS A 323 -15.50 21.81 -12.40
N VAL A 324 -15.58 20.84 -11.50
CA VAL A 324 -15.05 20.92 -10.14
C VAL A 324 -13.77 20.10 -10.08
N PHE A 325 -12.71 20.68 -9.54
CA PHE A 325 -11.42 20.02 -9.32
C PHE A 325 -11.08 20.06 -7.84
N ILE A 326 -10.67 18.92 -7.29
CA ILE A 326 -10.05 18.81 -5.97
C ILE A 326 -8.57 18.52 -6.21
N GLN A 327 -7.71 19.44 -5.79
CA GLN A 327 -6.28 19.42 -6.08
C GLN A 327 -5.46 19.54 -4.80
N ALA A 328 -4.20 19.12 -4.82
CA ALA A 328 -3.26 19.35 -3.73
C ALA A 328 -1.86 19.64 -4.26
N PHE A 329 -1.08 20.42 -3.51
CA PHE A 329 0.35 20.58 -3.77
C PHE A 329 1.13 19.61 -2.89
N ILE A 330 1.60 18.52 -3.50
CA ILE A 330 2.37 17.45 -2.83
C ILE A 330 3.62 17.16 -3.65
N ASP A 331 4.72 16.80 -2.98
CA ASP A 331 6.00 16.48 -3.64
C ASP A 331 6.45 17.55 -4.67
N ASN A 332 6.29 18.83 -4.33
CA ASN A 332 6.59 19.98 -5.20
C ASN A 332 5.81 20.06 -6.52
N ARG A 333 4.65 19.41 -6.63
CA ARG A 333 3.78 19.47 -7.82
C ARG A 333 2.31 19.64 -7.45
N ASN A 334 1.56 20.30 -8.33
CA ASN A 334 0.10 20.32 -8.26
C ASN A 334 -0.45 19.01 -8.81
N VAL A 335 -1.25 18.31 -8.01
CA VAL A 335 -1.90 17.05 -8.35
C VAL A 335 -3.40 17.26 -8.37
N ILE A 336 -4.07 16.81 -9.43
CA ILE A 336 -5.53 16.66 -9.43
C ILE A 336 -5.83 15.35 -8.74
N LEU A 337 -6.48 15.41 -7.57
CA LEU A 337 -6.91 14.24 -6.83
C LEU A 337 -8.19 13.68 -7.45
N ARG A 338 -9.15 14.57 -7.75
CA ARG A 338 -10.38 14.25 -8.46
C ARG A 338 -10.88 15.43 -9.28
N SER A 339 -11.66 15.12 -10.30
CA SER A 339 -12.46 16.09 -11.03
C SER A 339 -13.83 15.52 -11.35
N GLY A 340 -14.83 16.37 -11.46
CA GLY A 340 -16.19 15.96 -11.82
C GLY A 340 -17.06 17.14 -12.22
N THR A 341 -18.15 16.86 -12.91
CA THR A 341 -19.18 17.83 -13.28
C THR A 341 -20.31 17.80 -12.24
N PRO A 342 -21.00 18.91 -11.97
CA PRO A 342 -22.19 18.91 -11.13
C PRO A 342 -23.44 18.45 -11.90
N ALA A 343 -24.39 17.82 -11.19
CA ALA A 343 -25.75 17.59 -11.65
C ALA A 343 -26.74 18.24 -10.67
N GLY A 344 -27.63 19.10 -11.17
CA GLY A 344 -28.53 19.89 -10.33
C GLY A 344 -27.79 20.73 -9.28
N GLY A 345 -26.60 21.21 -9.61
CA GLY A 345 -25.76 22.01 -8.71
C GLY A 345 -24.90 21.24 -7.73
N VAL A 346 -24.93 19.90 -7.71
CA VAL A 346 -24.13 19.10 -6.79
C VAL A 346 -23.09 18.28 -7.56
N ALA A 347 -21.81 18.45 -7.22
CA ALA A 347 -20.72 17.68 -7.78
C ALA A 347 -20.19 16.61 -6.81
N PRO A 348 -19.79 15.43 -7.31
CA PRO A 348 -19.84 15.04 -8.72
C PRO A 348 -21.20 14.44 -9.13
N ALA A 349 -21.52 14.52 -10.41
CA ALA A 349 -22.65 13.85 -11.05
C ALA A 349 -22.46 12.32 -11.09
N TYR A 350 -21.21 11.87 -11.22
CA TYR A 350 -20.79 10.46 -11.17
C TYR A 350 -19.50 10.35 -10.36
N GLY A 351 -19.39 9.35 -9.50
CA GLY A 351 -18.24 9.15 -8.63
C GLY A 351 -18.40 7.90 -7.77
N ALA A 352 -17.71 7.87 -6.64
CA ALA A 352 -17.93 6.81 -5.67
C ALA A 352 -19.31 6.95 -5.03
N VAL A 353 -19.98 5.84 -4.76
CA VAL A 353 -21.25 5.83 -4.02
C VAL A 353 -20.91 5.88 -2.54
N ALA A 354 -21.22 7.01 -1.89
CA ALA A 354 -21.02 7.18 -0.46
C ALA A 354 -22.12 6.43 0.34
N PRO A 355 -22.00 6.29 1.68
CA PRO A 355 -22.94 5.50 2.49
C PRO A 355 -24.41 5.95 2.40
N ASP A 356 -24.66 7.22 2.12
CA ASP A 356 -26.00 7.77 1.88
C ASP A 356 -26.55 7.49 0.46
N SER A 357 -25.91 6.57 -0.28
CA SER A 357 -26.29 6.13 -1.63
C SER A 357 -26.23 7.22 -2.70
N ARG A 358 -25.52 8.32 -2.46
CA ARG A 358 -25.32 9.40 -3.43
C ARG A 358 -23.85 9.48 -3.88
N PHE A 359 -23.62 9.98 -5.09
CA PHE A 359 -22.26 10.13 -5.61
C PHE A 359 -21.45 11.17 -4.85
N ALA A 360 -20.18 10.88 -4.62
CA ALA A 360 -19.22 11.74 -3.96
C ALA A 360 -17.83 11.61 -4.63
N PHE A 361 -17.00 12.64 -4.44
CA PHE A 361 -15.58 12.52 -4.69
C PHE A 361 -14.94 11.69 -3.59
N TRP A 362 -14.29 10.59 -3.96
CA TRP A 362 -13.47 9.82 -3.03
C TRP A 362 -12.02 10.27 -3.15
N VAL A 363 -11.51 10.93 -2.11
CA VAL A 363 -10.22 11.64 -2.15
C VAL A 363 -9.28 11.18 -1.03
N PRO A 364 -7.95 11.22 -1.26
CA PRO A 364 -6.96 11.10 -0.18
C PRO A 364 -7.14 12.14 0.95
N ASP A 365 -6.93 11.73 2.20
CA ASP A 365 -6.83 12.65 3.36
C ASP A 365 -5.43 13.26 3.43
N ILE A 366 -5.17 14.23 2.55
CA ILE A 366 -3.86 14.88 2.38
C ILE A 366 -3.30 15.45 3.68
N THR A 367 -4.13 16.15 4.47
CA THR A 367 -3.69 16.77 5.73
C THR A 367 -3.31 15.72 6.77
N LYS A 368 -4.03 14.59 6.83
CA LYS A 368 -3.67 13.49 7.76
C LYS A 368 -2.40 12.78 7.33
N VAL A 369 -2.19 12.58 6.03
CA VAL A 369 -1.05 11.80 5.51
C VAL A 369 0.24 12.61 5.46
N TYR A 370 0.21 13.81 4.91
CA TYR A 370 1.41 14.65 4.74
C TYR A 370 1.61 15.65 5.89
N GLY A 371 0.59 15.83 6.73
CA GLY A 371 0.62 16.69 7.91
C GLY A 371 -0.09 18.03 7.73
N LYS A 372 -0.22 18.78 8.82
CA LYS A 372 -1.07 19.98 8.95
C LYS A 372 -0.81 21.13 7.96
N ASN A 373 0.32 21.12 7.25
CA ASN A 373 0.67 22.16 6.29
C ASN A 373 0.24 21.81 4.86
N TYR A 374 -0.28 20.60 4.64
CA TYR A 374 -0.75 20.14 3.34
C TYR A 374 -2.28 20.16 3.33
N ASN A 375 -2.82 20.85 2.33
CA ASN A 375 -4.24 21.13 2.20
C ASN A 375 -4.70 20.78 0.77
N VAL A 376 -6.00 20.67 0.59
CA VAL A 376 -6.62 20.56 -0.72
C VAL A 376 -7.16 21.91 -1.17
N THR A 377 -7.05 22.19 -2.47
CA THR A 377 -7.67 23.32 -3.13
C THR A 377 -8.84 22.83 -3.97
N VAL A 378 -10.02 23.38 -3.72
CA VAL A 378 -11.22 23.16 -4.54
C VAL A 378 -11.34 24.30 -5.53
N ASN A 379 -11.36 23.97 -6.82
CA ASN A 379 -11.53 24.93 -7.91
C ASN A 379 -12.81 24.59 -8.69
N ILE A 380 -13.61 25.60 -9.00
CA ILE A 380 -14.79 25.46 -9.87
C ILE A 380 -14.59 26.34 -11.09
N ASN A 381 -14.62 25.71 -12.26
CA ASN A 381 -14.55 26.38 -13.54
C ASN A 381 -15.91 26.31 -14.23
N TYR A 382 -16.32 27.42 -14.84
CA TYR A 382 -17.52 27.52 -15.65
C TYR A 382 -17.18 28.26 -16.95
N TYR A 383 -17.35 27.60 -18.10
CA TYR A 383 -16.84 28.07 -19.40
C TYR A 383 -15.35 28.43 -19.34
N ASN A 384 -14.55 27.58 -18.69
CA ASN A 384 -13.11 27.76 -18.50
C ASN A 384 -12.71 29.07 -17.77
N VAL A 385 -13.65 29.70 -17.07
CA VAL A 385 -13.40 30.78 -16.12
C VAL A 385 -13.43 30.19 -14.70
N GLN A 386 -12.38 30.43 -13.91
CA GLN A 386 -12.39 30.04 -12.50
C GLN A 386 -13.35 30.95 -11.72
N VAL A 387 -14.52 30.42 -11.37
CA VAL A 387 -15.58 31.14 -10.66
C VAL A 387 -15.56 30.86 -9.16
N PHE A 388 -14.70 29.95 -8.69
CA PHE A 388 -14.48 29.72 -7.26
C PHE A 388 -13.11 29.07 -7.02
N THR A 389 -12.46 29.47 -5.93
CA THR A 389 -11.29 28.75 -5.39
C THR A 389 -11.25 28.87 -3.88
N ALA A 390 -10.96 27.75 -3.20
CA ALA A 390 -10.76 27.73 -1.76
C ALA A 390 -9.76 26.63 -1.38
N THR A 391 -8.91 26.90 -0.39
CA THR A 391 -7.97 25.92 0.16
C THR A 391 -8.38 25.53 1.57
N ILE A 392 -8.50 24.24 1.83
CA ILE A 392 -8.93 23.68 3.12
C ILE A 392 -8.07 22.50 3.54
N PRO A 393 -7.82 22.34 4.86
CA PRO A 393 -7.37 21.06 5.37
C PRO A 393 -8.42 19.98 5.11
N THR A 394 -8.01 18.81 4.62
CA THR A 394 -8.95 17.69 4.35
C THR A 394 -9.65 17.21 5.61
N ASN A 395 -9.01 17.34 6.76
CA ASN A 395 -9.55 16.96 8.06
C ASN A 395 -10.32 18.09 8.78
N ALA A 396 -10.51 19.26 8.16
CA ALA A 396 -11.15 20.41 8.80
C ALA A 396 -12.60 20.10 9.21
N THR A 397 -12.98 20.26 10.48
CA THR A 397 -14.37 20.04 10.91
C THR A 397 -15.22 21.32 10.90
N ASN A 398 -14.59 22.46 10.67
CA ASN A 398 -15.22 23.77 10.65
C ASN A 398 -14.97 24.47 9.32
N PRO A 399 -15.90 25.33 8.86
CA PRO A 399 -15.64 26.19 7.71
C PRO A 399 -14.40 27.06 7.96
N PRO A 400 -13.61 27.38 6.92
CA PRO A 400 -12.60 28.42 7.03
C PRO A 400 -13.23 29.71 7.52
N PRO A 401 -12.48 30.54 8.26
CA PRO A 401 -12.95 31.85 8.61
C PRO A 401 -13.36 32.64 7.35
N PRO A 402 -14.44 33.44 7.42
CA PRO A 402 -14.76 34.39 6.37
C PRO A 402 -13.53 35.25 6.07
N ASP A 403 -13.37 35.67 4.83
CA ASP A 403 -12.35 36.66 4.52
C ASP A 403 -12.90 38.08 4.69
N ASN A 404 -12.08 39.08 4.36
CA ASN A 404 -12.43 40.50 4.49
C ASN A 404 -13.62 40.95 3.62
N LEU A 405 -14.16 40.06 2.79
CA LEU A 405 -15.27 40.29 1.87
C LEU A 405 -16.50 39.45 2.24
N GLY A 406 -16.44 38.71 3.34
CA GLY A 406 -17.53 37.91 3.88
C GLY A 406 -17.38 36.41 3.64
N ILE A 407 -18.48 35.70 3.85
CA ILE A 407 -18.55 34.24 3.65
C ILE A 407 -18.49 33.97 2.15
N TYR A 408 -17.59 33.07 1.75
CA TYR A 408 -17.49 32.58 0.37
C TYR A 408 -17.58 31.07 0.28
N MET A 409 -17.54 30.38 1.42
CA MET A 409 -17.66 28.94 1.49
C MET A 409 -18.20 28.53 2.85
N LEU A 410 -19.02 27.48 2.89
CA LEU A 410 -19.32 26.74 4.11
C LEU A 410 -18.83 25.30 3.97
N LEU A 411 -18.48 24.69 5.09
CA LEU A 411 -18.13 23.28 5.21
C LEU A 411 -19.05 22.66 6.24
N SER A 412 -19.77 21.63 5.85
CA SER A 412 -20.56 20.79 6.75
C SER A 412 -20.14 19.33 6.61
N ILE A 413 -20.48 18.54 7.63
CA ILE A 413 -20.24 17.10 7.65
C ILE A 413 -21.60 16.44 7.90
N THR A 414 -22.00 15.52 7.01
CA THR A 414 -23.25 14.78 7.19
C THR A 414 -23.12 13.77 8.33
N PRO A 415 -24.23 13.20 8.85
CA PRO A 415 -24.17 12.11 9.83
C PRO A 415 -23.32 10.91 9.37
N GLU A 416 -23.27 10.67 8.07
CA GLU A 416 -22.46 9.64 7.39
C GLU A 416 -21.01 10.10 7.10
N ASN A 417 -20.56 11.17 7.76
CA ASN A 417 -19.22 11.75 7.67
C ASN A 417 -18.80 12.21 6.26
N ILE A 418 -19.76 12.53 5.41
CA ILE A 418 -19.49 13.09 4.08
C ILE A 418 -19.25 14.59 4.22
N ARG A 419 -18.15 15.07 3.65
CA ARG A 419 -17.78 16.48 3.70
C ARG A 419 -18.48 17.24 2.58
N VAL A 420 -19.34 18.19 2.92
CA VAL A 420 -20.10 18.98 1.96
C VAL A 420 -19.59 20.40 1.96
N ILE A 421 -19.14 20.85 0.79
CA ILE A 421 -18.65 22.20 0.55
C ILE A 421 -19.74 22.98 -0.17
N ASP A 422 -20.24 24.02 0.47
CA ASP A 422 -21.11 25.00 -0.17
C ASP A 422 -20.25 26.12 -0.74
N ALA A 423 -20.04 26.11 -2.06
CA ALA A 423 -19.16 27.04 -2.75
C ALA A 423 -19.96 28.21 -3.35
N PHE A 424 -19.74 29.41 -2.83
CA PHE A 424 -20.40 30.63 -3.31
C PHE A 424 -19.62 31.14 -4.52
N THR A 425 -20.13 30.81 -5.70
CA THR A 425 -19.42 31.09 -6.96
C THR A 425 -19.59 32.54 -7.40
N SER A 426 -18.57 33.07 -8.07
CA SER A 426 -18.60 34.38 -8.73
C SER A 426 -19.29 34.26 -10.08
N VAL A 427 -20.59 34.02 -10.05
CA VAL A 427 -21.46 34.10 -11.23
C VAL A 427 -22.52 35.15 -11.02
N VAL A 428 -22.93 35.80 -12.11
CA VAL A 428 -23.88 36.91 -12.05
C VAL A 428 -25.17 36.53 -12.77
N LYS A 429 -26.29 36.59 -12.04
CA LYS A 429 -27.62 36.50 -12.62
C LYS A 429 -27.80 37.64 -13.61
N THR A 430 -27.90 37.31 -14.89
CA THR A 430 -27.87 38.27 -15.99
C THR A 430 -29.07 38.09 -16.91
N ARG A 431 -29.60 39.20 -17.40
CA ARG A 431 -30.59 39.26 -18.48
C ARG A 431 -30.07 40.18 -19.57
N ILE A 432 -30.04 39.70 -20.81
CA ILE A 432 -29.65 40.50 -21.98
C ILE A 432 -30.86 40.61 -22.91
N ILE A 433 -31.26 41.85 -23.22
CA ILE A 433 -32.29 42.15 -24.21
C ILE A 433 -31.62 42.86 -25.38
N VAL A 434 -31.70 42.24 -26.55
CA VAL A 434 -31.14 42.78 -27.79
C VAL A 434 -32.24 43.50 -28.55
N LYS A 435 -31.90 44.69 -29.04
CA LYS A 435 -32.79 45.52 -29.84
C LYS A 435 -32.14 45.87 -31.17
N ASP A 436 -32.96 46.12 -32.18
CA ASP A 436 -32.50 46.68 -33.45
C ASP A 436 -32.27 48.21 -33.36
N MET A 437 -31.69 48.78 -34.41
CA MET A 437 -31.36 50.21 -34.51
C MET A 437 -32.35 51.02 -35.38
N GLN A 438 -33.54 50.50 -35.69
CA GLN A 438 -34.55 51.25 -36.47
C GLN A 438 -35.30 52.23 -35.57
N PRO A 439 -35.89 53.34 -36.07
CA PRO A 439 -35.88 54.66 -35.39
C PRO A 439 -36.44 54.68 -33.95
N THR A 440 -37.23 53.68 -33.58
CA THR A 440 -37.52 53.33 -32.19
C THR A 440 -37.01 51.90 -31.92
N PRO A 441 -36.01 51.68 -31.04
CA PRO A 441 -35.41 50.37 -30.80
C PRO A 441 -36.46 49.29 -30.47
N GLN A 442 -36.61 48.29 -31.34
CA GLN A 442 -37.51 47.16 -31.13
C GLN A 442 -36.75 45.91 -30.72
N PRO A 443 -37.32 45.04 -29.87
CA PRO A 443 -36.65 43.79 -29.51
C PRO A 443 -36.40 42.88 -30.72
N LEU A 444 -35.18 42.40 -30.85
CA LEU A 444 -34.74 41.61 -32.01
C LEU A 444 -34.79 40.11 -31.69
N SER A 445 -35.80 39.40 -32.22
CA SER A 445 -35.96 37.95 -32.08
C SER A 445 -35.17 37.19 -33.14
N GLY A 446 -34.57 36.05 -32.78
CA GLY A 446 -33.81 35.19 -33.70
C GLY A 446 -32.40 35.68 -34.04
N ALA A 447 -31.88 36.69 -33.35
CA ALA A 447 -30.51 37.14 -33.52
C ALA A 447 -29.54 36.11 -32.96
N ARG A 448 -28.47 35.82 -33.70
CA ARG A 448 -27.33 35.03 -33.20
C ARG A 448 -26.45 35.94 -32.33
N LEU A 449 -26.05 35.43 -31.18
CA LEU A 449 -25.24 36.15 -30.20
C LEU A 449 -23.98 35.36 -29.87
N LEU A 450 -22.88 36.09 -29.85
CA LEU A 450 -21.60 35.64 -29.32
C LEU A 450 -21.28 36.52 -28.11
N ILE A 451 -21.29 35.93 -26.92
CA ILE A 451 -20.85 36.59 -25.71
C ILE A 451 -19.43 36.12 -25.45
N ALA A 452 -18.46 36.98 -25.77
CA ALA A 452 -17.05 36.71 -25.54
C ALA A 452 -16.59 37.41 -24.26
N SER A 453 -15.97 36.66 -23.37
CA SER A 453 -15.23 37.18 -22.22
C SER A 453 -13.76 37.43 -22.61
N ALA A 454 -13.05 38.25 -21.83
CA ALA A 454 -11.61 38.44 -22.01
C ALA A 454 -10.80 37.16 -21.70
N VAL A 455 -11.38 36.25 -20.90
CA VAL A 455 -10.79 34.97 -20.47
C VAL A 455 -11.89 33.92 -20.49
N GLY A 456 -11.59 32.71 -20.95
CA GLY A 456 -12.52 31.58 -20.99
C GLY A 456 -13.12 31.33 -22.36
N ASP A 457 -14.07 30.39 -22.41
CA ASP A 457 -14.69 29.96 -23.65
C ASP A 457 -15.86 30.90 -24.02
N PRO A 458 -16.02 31.25 -25.31
CA PRO A 458 -17.14 32.05 -25.76
C PRO A 458 -18.48 31.32 -25.58
N ILE A 459 -19.53 32.08 -25.26
CA ILE A 459 -20.89 31.57 -25.19
C ILE A 459 -21.61 31.93 -26.50
N PHE A 460 -21.99 30.89 -27.24
CA PHE A 460 -22.82 31.01 -28.43
C PHE A 460 -24.28 30.82 -28.05
N THR A 461 -25.13 31.78 -28.41
CA THR A 461 -26.56 31.72 -28.11
C THR A 461 -27.39 32.49 -29.14
N ALA A 462 -28.70 32.57 -28.92
CA ALA A 462 -29.63 33.34 -29.73
C ALA A 462 -30.65 34.09 -28.87
N THR A 463 -31.42 34.98 -29.50
CA THR A 463 -32.54 35.67 -28.87
C THR A 463 -33.87 34.99 -29.17
N GLY A 464 -34.72 34.91 -28.15
CA GLY A 464 -36.11 34.49 -28.27
C GLY A 464 -37.08 35.66 -28.52
N PRO A 465 -38.39 35.40 -28.42
CA PRO A 465 -39.42 36.44 -28.45
C PRO A 465 -39.11 37.56 -27.44
N GLY A 466 -39.36 38.82 -27.84
CA GLY A 466 -39.03 39.97 -27.00
C GLY A 466 -37.53 40.27 -26.90
N GLY A 467 -36.69 39.70 -27.78
CA GLY A 467 -35.27 40.03 -27.90
C GLY A 467 -34.40 39.50 -26.77
N ALA A 468 -34.93 38.67 -25.88
CA ALA A 468 -34.21 38.16 -24.73
C ALA A 468 -33.24 37.04 -25.13
N ALA A 469 -31.98 37.14 -24.71
CA ALA A 469 -30.97 36.12 -24.95
C ALA A 469 -31.18 34.89 -24.08
N PHE A 470 -31.01 33.69 -24.64
CA PHE A 470 -30.94 32.46 -23.86
C PHE A 470 -29.54 32.35 -23.22
N LEU A 471 -29.41 32.62 -21.93
CA LEU A 471 -28.12 32.57 -21.26
C LEU A 471 -27.92 31.22 -20.57
N PRO A 472 -26.67 30.74 -20.44
CA PRO A 472 -26.42 29.49 -19.75
C PRO A 472 -26.67 29.65 -18.23
N PRO A 473 -26.96 28.59 -17.49
CA PRO A 473 -27.17 27.21 -17.93
C PRO A 473 -28.39 27.11 -18.88
N PHE A 474 -28.23 26.39 -19.98
CA PHE A 474 -29.28 26.17 -20.96
C PHE A 474 -29.48 24.68 -21.22
N THR A 475 -30.67 24.32 -21.70
CA THR A 475 -30.94 23.03 -22.32
C THR A 475 -30.87 23.17 -23.83
N THR A 476 -30.34 22.16 -24.52
CA THR A 476 -30.37 22.11 -25.99
C THR A 476 -31.68 21.46 -26.41
N ILE A 477 -32.52 22.19 -27.15
CA ILE A 477 -33.85 21.71 -27.54
C ILE A 477 -33.96 21.34 -29.03
N ALA A 478 -33.05 21.84 -29.88
CA ALA A 478 -32.92 21.39 -31.25
C ALA A 478 -31.50 21.62 -31.78
N VAL A 479 -31.07 20.78 -32.71
CA VAL A 479 -29.83 20.92 -33.48
C VAL A 479 -30.22 20.89 -34.96
N ALA A 480 -29.91 21.94 -35.70
CA ALA A 480 -30.03 21.95 -37.15
C ALA A 480 -28.62 21.75 -37.74
N GLU A 481 -28.43 20.62 -38.40
CA GLU A 481 -27.25 20.34 -39.24
C GLU A 481 -27.63 20.61 -40.71
N THR A 482 -27.10 21.69 -41.27
CA THR A 482 -27.01 21.86 -42.73
C THR A 482 -25.60 22.30 -43.10
N SER A 483 -25.23 22.13 -44.37
CA SER A 483 -23.85 22.20 -44.91
C SER A 483 -23.19 23.60 -44.89
N GLY A 484 -23.49 24.43 -43.90
CA GLY A 484 -22.89 25.74 -43.70
C GLY A 484 -23.33 26.47 -42.42
N ASP A 485 -24.30 25.94 -41.67
CA ASP A 485 -24.85 26.60 -40.47
C ASP A 485 -25.14 25.56 -39.38
N PHE A 486 -24.37 25.59 -38.31
CA PHE A 486 -24.64 24.82 -37.09
C PHE A 486 -25.60 25.64 -36.22
N GLY A 487 -26.89 25.35 -36.29
CA GLY A 487 -27.91 26.04 -35.50
C GLY A 487 -28.29 25.23 -34.27
N ARG A 488 -27.72 25.51 -33.09
CA ARG A 488 -28.24 24.99 -31.82
C ARG A 488 -29.33 25.93 -31.31
N VAL A 489 -30.52 25.39 -31.05
CA VAL A 489 -31.59 26.11 -30.36
C VAL A 489 -31.49 25.78 -28.88
N TYR A 490 -31.35 26.83 -28.08
CA TYR A 490 -31.24 26.75 -26.63
C TYR A 490 -32.55 27.20 -25.98
N ALA A 491 -32.90 26.55 -24.86
CA ALA A 491 -33.84 27.10 -23.91
C ALA A 491 -33.09 27.39 -22.61
N SER A 492 -33.33 28.55 -22.00
CA SER A 492 -32.72 28.83 -20.70
C SER A 492 -33.28 27.87 -19.65
N VAL A 493 -32.43 27.40 -18.74
CA VAL A 493 -32.87 26.71 -17.51
C VAL A 493 -33.68 27.66 -16.63
N TYR A 494 -33.50 28.97 -16.80
CA TYR A 494 -34.01 29.99 -15.92
C TYR A 494 -34.88 31.04 -16.64
N SER A 495 -36.04 31.34 -16.06
CA SER A 495 -36.93 32.41 -16.51
C SER A 495 -37.60 33.12 -15.35
N GLU A 496 -37.83 34.41 -15.50
CA GLU A 496 -38.59 35.24 -14.55
C GLU A 496 -39.65 36.00 -15.36
N ASP A 497 -40.92 35.85 -14.98
CA ASP A 497 -42.08 36.38 -15.72
C ASP A 497 -42.09 36.02 -17.22
N GLY A 498 -41.64 34.80 -17.55
CA GLY A 498 -41.54 34.30 -18.92
C GLY A 498 -40.37 34.87 -19.72
N VAL A 499 -39.52 35.71 -19.13
CA VAL A 499 -38.32 36.25 -19.76
C VAL A 499 -37.09 35.44 -19.32
N PRO A 500 -36.31 34.89 -20.27
CA PRO A 500 -35.13 34.10 -19.93
C PRO A 500 -34.05 34.96 -19.28
N TYR A 501 -33.38 34.39 -18.28
CA TYR A 501 -32.14 34.89 -17.70
C TYR A 501 -31.13 33.74 -17.59
N GLY A 502 -29.90 34.01 -17.16
CA GLY A 502 -28.93 32.97 -16.86
C GLY A 502 -27.82 33.47 -15.95
N TYR A 503 -26.79 32.66 -15.77
CA TYR A 503 -25.60 32.98 -15.00
C TYR A 503 -24.41 33.12 -15.93
N LEU A 504 -23.75 34.29 -15.87
CA LEU A 504 -22.50 34.52 -16.57
C LEU A 504 -21.31 34.38 -15.61
N PRO A 505 -20.21 33.73 -16.05
CA PRO A 505 -19.03 33.56 -15.22
C PRO A 505 -18.29 34.89 -15.03
N VAL A 506 -17.81 35.12 -13.81
CA VAL A 506 -16.88 36.19 -13.46
C VAL A 506 -15.65 35.58 -12.80
N PRO A 507 -14.42 35.98 -13.17
CA PRO A 507 -13.23 35.48 -12.50
C PRO A 507 -13.29 35.73 -10.99
N PHE A 508 -13.12 34.68 -10.19
CA PHE A 508 -13.22 34.77 -8.72
C PHE A 508 -12.21 35.76 -8.13
N THR A 509 -11.08 35.98 -8.80
CA THR A 509 -10.08 36.99 -8.44
C THR A 509 -10.64 38.42 -8.38
N TYR A 510 -11.71 38.71 -9.13
CA TYR A 510 -12.33 40.04 -9.11
C TYR A 510 -13.06 40.34 -7.80
N ARG A 511 -13.42 39.30 -7.03
CA ARG A 511 -13.96 39.47 -5.68
C ARG A 511 -13.06 40.36 -4.81
N ALA A 512 -11.74 40.25 -4.95
CA ALA A 512 -10.77 41.03 -4.18
C ALA A 512 -10.34 42.37 -4.82
N ARG A 513 -10.80 42.69 -6.04
CA ARG A 513 -10.38 43.87 -6.80
C ARG A 513 -11.36 45.03 -6.63
N ARG A 514 -11.17 45.81 -5.56
CA ARG A 514 -11.98 47.01 -5.28
C ARG A 514 -11.84 48.11 -6.34
N ASP A 515 -10.76 48.11 -7.10
CA ASP A 515 -10.46 49.06 -8.18
C ASP A 515 -11.32 48.85 -9.44
N LEU A 516 -12.02 47.73 -9.55
CA LEU A 516 -12.88 47.41 -10.71
C LEU A 516 -14.36 47.76 -10.48
N VAL A 517 -14.75 48.23 -9.29
CA VAL A 517 -16.15 48.51 -8.89
C VAL A 517 -16.45 50.02 -8.91
N ALA A 518 -15.80 50.78 -9.79
CA ALA A 518 -15.95 52.24 -9.90
C ALA A 518 -17.16 52.65 -10.75
#